data_AF-A0A924H9R6-F1
#
_entry.id   AF-A0A924H9R6-F1
#
_cell.length_a   1.000
_cell.length_b   1.000
_cell.length_c   1.000
_cell.angle_alpha   90.00
_cell.angle_beta   90.00
_cell.angle_gamma   90.00
#
_symmetry.space_group_name_H-M   'P 1'
#
loop_
_entity.id
_entity.type
_entity.pdbx_description
1 polymer ?
#
loop_
_entity_poly.entity_id
_entity_poly.type
_entity_poly.pdbx_seq_one_letter_code
_entity_poly.pdbx_strand_id
1 'polypeptide(L)' 'STLMPLEVDALRHAISDEQLKNMGWTVDAKTGRVSKGGRAVFRAGFATAIKKVLDATKA' A
#
# COMPACT_ATOMS: atom_id res chain seq x y z
N SER A 1 -13.86 14.47 -3.47
CA SER A 1 -13.68 13.88 -4.81
C SER A 1 -13.68 12.38 -4.67
N THR A 2 -14.51 11.68 -5.44
CA THR A 2 -14.59 10.21 -5.44
C THR A 2 -13.48 9.65 -6.33
N LEU A 3 -12.77 8.62 -5.89
CA LEU A 3 -11.74 7.95 -6.69
C LEU A 3 -12.38 7.22 -7.88
N MET A 4 -11.73 7.29 -9.04
CA MET A 4 -12.10 6.48 -10.20
C MET A 4 -11.77 5.00 -9.95
N PRO A 5 -12.48 4.05 -10.60
CA PRO A 5 -12.19 2.63 -10.47
C PRO A 5 -10.70 2.28 -10.71
N LEU A 6 -10.09 2.89 -11.73
CA LEU A 6 -8.68 2.68 -12.05
C LEU A 6 -7.74 3.17 -10.93
N GLU A 7 -8.08 4.24 -10.22
CA GLU A 7 -7.29 4.75 -9.10
C GLU A 7 -7.40 3.81 -7.89
N VAL A 8 -8.60 3.28 -7.63
CA VAL A 8 -8.84 2.26 -6.61
C VAL A 8 -8.01 1.00 -6.91
N ASP A 9 -8.00 0.55 -8.16
CA ASP A 9 -7.24 -0.63 -8.58
C ASP A 9 -5.73 -0.40 -8.47
N ALA A 10 -5.24 0.78 -8.87
CA ALA A 10 -3.83 1.15 -8.72
C ALA A 10 -3.40 1.14 -7.24
N LEU A 11 -4.23 1.68 -6.34
CA LEU A 11 -3.97 1.68 -4.91
C LEU A 11 -3.99 0.27 -4.32
N ARG A 12 -4.94 -0.59 -4.73
CA ARG A 12 -4.97 -2.00 -4.32
C ARG A 12 -3.72 -2.74 -4.77
N HIS A 13 -3.30 -2.53 -6.01
CA HIS A 13 -2.10 -3.14 -6.57
C HIS A 13 -0.82 -2.67 -5.84
N ALA A 14 -0.73 -1.39 -5.48
CA ALA A 14 0.44 -0.82 -4.80
C ALA A 14 0.76 -1.47 -3.44
N ILE A 15 -0.23 -2.07 -2.78
CA ILE A 15 -0.08 -2.75 -1.49
C ILE A 15 -0.44 -4.25 -1.55
N SER A 16 -0.57 -4.84 -2.74
CA SER A 16 -0.93 -6.25 -2.87
C SER A 16 0.25 -7.16 -2.50
N ASP A 17 -0.06 -8.32 -1.92
CA ASP A 17 0.96 -9.32 -1.56
C ASP A 17 1.76 -9.79 -2.78
N GLU A 18 1.10 -9.90 -3.93
CA GLU A 18 1.75 -10.23 -5.21
C GLU A 18 2.77 -9.19 -5.61
N GLN A 19 2.41 -7.90 -5.60
CA GLN A 19 3.31 -6.83 -6.00
C GLN A 19 4.48 -6.69 -5.03
N LEU A 20 4.21 -6.81 -3.73
CA LEU A 20 5.26 -6.79 -2.70
C LEU A 20 6.24 -7.94 -2.90
N LYS A 21 5.74 -9.16 -3.17
CA LYS A 21 6.58 -10.33 -3.46
C LYS A 21 7.41 -10.13 -4.72
N ASN A 22 6.81 -9.67 -5.82
CA ASN A 22 7.49 -9.45 -7.09
C ASN A 22 8.64 -8.43 -6.98
N MET A 23 8.47 -7.41 -6.14
CA MET A 23 9.48 -6.38 -5.93
C MET A 23 10.53 -6.74 -4.87
N GLY A 24 10.32 -7.83 -4.12
CA GLY A 24 11.11 -8.20 -2.95
C GLY A 24 10.95 -7.19 -1.81
N TRP A 25 9.77 -6.62 -1.66
CA TRP A 25 9.41 -5.65 -0.64
C TRP A 25 8.69 -6.32 0.52
N THR A 26 8.86 -5.76 1.71
CA THR A 26 8.15 -6.16 2.93
C THR A 26 7.43 -4.97 3.53
N VAL A 27 6.27 -5.23 4.12
CA VAL A 27 5.49 -4.22 4.85
C VAL A 27 5.59 -4.51 6.34
N ASP A 28 5.95 -3.49 7.12
CA ASP A 28 5.83 -3.54 8.58
C ASP A 28 4.36 -3.35 8.96
N ALA A 29 3.75 -4.39 9.53
CA ALA A 29 2.32 -4.40 9.85
C ALA A 29 1.90 -3.36 10.90
N LYS A 30 2.82 -2.92 11.78
CA LYS A 30 2.52 -1.96 12.85
C LYS A 30 2.59 -0.52 12.33
N THR A 31 3.56 -0.24 11.47
CA THR A 31 3.87 1.14 11.02
C THR A 31 3.39 1.42 9.61
N GLY A 32 3.09 0.40 8.79
CA GLY A 32 2.77 0.55 7.37
C GLY A 32 3.96 0.97 6.50
N ARG A 33 5.19 0.86 7.02
CA ARG A 33 6.43 1.14 6.28
C ARG A 33 6.68 0.04 5.25
N VAL A 34 7.15 0.42 4.05
CA VAL A 34 7.58 -0.54 3.01
C VAL A 34 9.10 -0.53 2.93
N SER A 35 9.72 -1.70 2.91
CA SER A 35 11.18 -1.83 2.88
C SER A 35 11.67 -2.92 1.93
N LYS A 36 12.93 -2.80 1.48
CA LYS A 36 13.65 -3.82 0.71
C LYS A 36 15.01 -4.07 1.38
N GLY A 37 15.22 -5.27 1.91
CA GLY A 37 16.47 -5.62 2.61
C GLY A 37 16.84 -4.64 3.72
N GLY A 38 15.86 -4.19 4.52
CA GLY A 38 16.06 -3.24 5.62
C GLY A 38 16.10 -1.75 5.23
N ARG A 39 16.21 -1.42 3.93
CA ARG A 39 16.16 -0.04 3.45
C ARG A 39 14.72 0.40 3.21
N ALA A 40 14.35 1.61 3.65
CA ALA A 40 13.02 2.15 3.40
C ALA A 40 12.82 2.39 1.89
N VAL A 41 11.72 1.87 1.35
CA VAL A 41 11.20 2.25 0.02
C VAL A 41 10.18 3.36 0.22
N PHE A 42 9.18 3.11 1.07
CA PHE A 42 8.20 4.10 1.51
C PHE A 42 8.25 4.26 3.02
N ARG A 43 7.98 5.47 3.50
CA ARG A 43 7.99 5.80 4.93
C ARG A 43 6.86 5.09 5.69
N ALA A 44 6.98 5.05 7.02
CA ALA A 44 5.89 4.65 7.89
C ALA A 44 4.62 5.45 7.55
N GLY A 45 3.47 4.78 7.56
CA GLY A 45 2.19 5.35 7.18
C GLY A 45 1.77 5.05 5.73
N PHE A 46 2.66 4.64 4.84
CA PHE A 46 2.33 4.45 3.42
C PHE A 46 1.24 3.40 3.20
N ALA A 47 1.50 2.15 3.59
CA ALA A 47 0.55 1.05 3.33
C ALA A 47 -0.75 1.22 4.13
N THR A 48 -0.65 1.76 5.35
CA THR A 48 -1.82 2.00 6.21
C THR A 48 -2.68 3.16 5.70
N ALA A 49 -2.10 4.22 5.14
CA ALA A 49 -2.85 5.30 4.50
C ALA A 49 -3.60 4.81 3.26
N ILE A 50 -2.93 4.03 2.39
CA ILE A 50 -3.59 3.43 1.21
C ILE A 50 -4.77 2.56 1.65
N LYS A 51 -4.58 1.70 2.66
CA LYS A 51 -5.67 0.87 3.19
C LYS A 51 -6.84 1.70 3.70
N LYS A 52 -6.59 2.79 4.46
CA LYS A 52 -7.63 3.70 4.96
C LYS A 52 -8.40 4.38 3.82
N VAL A 53 -7.69 4.83 2.78
CA VAL A 53 -8.32 5.43 1.60
C VAL A 53 -9.22 4.40 0.90
N LEU A 54 -8.72 3.18 0.67
CA LEU A 54 -9.50 2.10 0.05
C LEU A 54 -10.74 1.72 0.89
N ASP A 55 -10.60 1.66 2.21
CA ASP A 55 -11.73 1.34 3.09
C ASP A 55 -12.78 2.48 3.09
N ALA A 56 -12.34 3.74 3.02
CA ALA A 56 -13.25 4.89 2.88
C ALA A 56 -14.01 4.90 1.54
N THR A 57 -13.47 4.28 0.48
CA THR A 57 -14.18 4.18 -0.82
C THR A 57 -15.25 3.10 -0.88
N LYS A 58 -15.30 2.20 0.11
CA LYS A 58 -16.35 1.17 0.21
C LYS A 58 -17.60 1.67 0.97
N ALA A 59 -17.50 2.84 1.60
CA ALA A 59 -18.54 3.45 2.43
C ALA A 59 -19.51 4.29 1.58
#